data_AF-A0A1V5ZIU4-F1
#
_entry.id   AF-A0A1V5ZIU4-F1
#
_cell.length_a   1.000
_cell.length_b   1.000
_cell.length_c   1.000
_cell.angle_alpha   90.00
_cell.angle_beta   90.00
_cell.angle_gamma   90.00
#
_symmetry.space_group_name_H-M   'P 1'
#
loop_
_entity.id
_entity.type
_entity.pdbx_description
1 polymer ?
#
loop_
_entity_poly.entity_id
_entity_poly.type
_entity_poly.pdbx_seq_one_letter_code
_entity_poly.pdbx_strand_id
1 'polypeptide(L)'
;MSVPKPLLLTALKVGKLYFEEIKSGEPEYESNHIYIIKIEKIQLKQLIAFTYSSLKNYNIFSEITDFDTIWNNSLDKYDCFDTYIKMKNSTTKYYFYNFDEEWFFKNKEKILSYIISYYQIKKPFLEIFQEIEMEEK
;
A
#
# COMPACT_ATOMS: atom_id res chain seq x y z
N MET A 1 10.54 -8.92 -9.40
CA MET A 1 11.47 -8.17 -8.52
C MET A 1 10.88 -8.21 -7.14
N SER A 2 11.67 -8.58 -6.14
CA SER A 2 11.23 -8.82 -4.76
C SER A 2 11.06 -7.53 -3.96
N VAL A 3 11.96 -6.54 -4.11
CA VAL A 3 11.77 -5.22 -3.49
C VAL A 3 10.80 -4.36 -4.33
N PRO A 4 9.69 -3.87 -3.73
CA PRO A 4 8.74 -2.99 -4.40
C PRO A 4 9.40 -1.66 -4.79
N LYS A 5 8.94 -1.04 -5.87
CA LYS A 5 9.38 0.30 -6.27
C LYS A 5 8.22 1.29 -6.20
N PRO A 6 8.44 2.52 -5.69
CA PRO A 6 7.43 3.57 -5.74
C PRO A 6 6.93 3.73 -7.17
N LEU A 7 5.62 3.78 -7.33
CA LEU A 7 4.97 3.94 -8.62
C LEU A 7 4.62 5.42 -8.85
N LEU A 8 4.73 5.86 -10.10
CA LEU A 8 4.08 7.10 -10.53
C LEU A 8 2.56 6.90 -10.49
N LEU A 9 1.80 7.91 -10.05
CA LEU A 9 0.33 7.84 -10.03
C LEU A 9 -0.25 7.58 -11.43
N THR A 10 0.41 8.12 -12.47
CA THR A 10 0.01 7.92 -13.88
C THR A 10 0.20 6.49 -14.38
N ALA A 11 0.94 5.65 -13.66
CA ALA A 11 1.18 4.25 -14.01
C ALA A 11 0.19 3.27 -13.35
N LEU A 12 -0.70 3.76 -12.47
CA LEU A 12 -1.77 2.94 -11.89
C LEU A 12 -2.76 2.51 -12.97
N LYS A 13 -3.24 1.27 -12.88
CA LYS A 13 -4.16 0.65 -13.85
C LYS A 13 -5.34 0.01 -13.14
N VAL A 14 -6.52 0.21 -13.71
CA VAL A 14 -7.75 -0.43 -13.26
C VAL A 14 -7.61 -1.96 -13.30
N GLY A 15 -8.15 -2.63 -12.29
CA GLY A 15 -8.14 -4.09 -12.11
C GLY A 15 -6.79 -4.66 -11.64
N LYS A 16 -5.78 -3.81 -11.38
CA LYS A 16 -4.47 -4.25 -10.90
C LYS A 16 -4.33 -4.06 -9.39
N LEU A 17 -3.52 -4.96 -8.81
CA LEU A 17 -3.20 -4.99 -7.40
C LEU A 17 -1.90 -4.24 -7.12
N TYR A 18 -1.88 -3.52 -5.99
CA TYR A 18 -0.75 -2.72 -5.54
C TYR A 18 -0.64 -2.80 -4.02
N PHE A 19 0.54 -2.54 -3.48
CA PHE A 19 0.64 -2.11 -2.09
C PHE A 19 0.33 -0.62 -1.98
N GLU A 20 -0.45 -0.26 -0.98
CA GLU A 20 -0.60 1.11 -0.51
C GLU A 20 0.13 1.24 0.83
N GLU A 21 1.10 2.16 0.91
CA GLU A 21 1.74 2.56 2.16
C GLU A 21 1.18 3.92 2.59
N ILE A 22 0.57 3.95 3.77
CA ILE A 22 0.07 5.18 4.38
C ILE A 22 1.06 5.61 5.45
N LYS A 23 1.66 6.78 5.28
CA LYS A 23 2.54 7.41 6.25
C LYS A 23 1.82 8.56 6.91
N SER A 24 1.68 8.55 8.22
CA SER A 24 1.03 9.64 8.97
C SER A 24 1.77 9.99 10.25
N GLY A 25 1.67 11.24 10.68
CA GLY A 25 2.35 11.74 11.87
C GLY A 25 3.59 12.58 11.54
N GLU A 26 4.29 13.00 12.60
CA GLU A 26 5.61 13.61 12.52
C GLU A 26 6.68 12.49 12.40
N PRO A 27 7.89 12.76 11.89
CA PRO A 27 8.95 11.75 11.71
C PRO A 27 9.26 10.94 12.98
N GLU A 28 9.07 11.54 14.16
CA GLU A 28 9.31 10.93 15.47
C GLU A 28 8.17 10.00 15.93
N TYR A 29 6.99 10.11 15.32
CA TYR A 29 5.77 9.36 15.65
C TYR A 29 5.10 8.77 14.39
N GLU A 30 5.88 8.53 13.34
CA GLU A 30 5.36 8.13 12.04
C GLU A 30 4.67 6.76 12.17
N SER A 31 3.37 6.72 11.96
CA SER A 31 2.61 5.48 11.83
C SER A 31 2.58 5.10 10.36
N ASN A 32 2.99 3.86 10.09
CA ASN A 32 3.02 3.29 8.75
C ASN A 32 1.98 2.17 8.67
N HIS A 33 1.06 2.30 7.72
CA HIS A 33 0.09 1.26 7.39
C HIS A 33 0.36 0.73 6.01
N ILE A 34 0.11 -0.57 5.83
CA ILE A 34 0.19 -1.18 4.51
C ILE A 34 -1.09 -1.96 4.23
N TYR A 35 -1.63 -1.72 3.05
CA TYR A 35 -2.76 -2.45 2.50
C TYR A 35 -2.39 -3.01 1.13
N ILE A 36 -3.09 -4.07 0.73
CA ILE A 36 -3.15 -4.47 -0.66
C ILE A 36 -4.42 -3.87 -1.24
N ILE A 37 -4.29 -3.11 -2.32
CA ILE A 37 -5.39 -2.40 -2.95
C ILE A 37 -5.61 -2.89 -4.38
N LYS A 38 -6.86 -2.90 -4.82
CA LYS A 38 -7.25 -3.13 -6.22
C LYS A 38 -7.86 -1.86 -6.77
N ILE A 39 -7.28 -1.33 -7.84
CA ILE A 39 -7.78 -0.08 -8.44
C ILE A 39 -9.07 -0.38 -9.19
N GLU A 40 -10.17 0.20 -8.76
CA GLU A 40 -11.48 0.04 -9.41
C GLU A 40 -11.68 1.09 -10.50
N LYS A 41 -11.19 2.31 -10.28
CA LYS A 41 -11.46 3.44 -11.16
C LYS A 41 -10.43 4.55 -11.01
N ILE A 42 -10.16 5.28 -12.09
CA ILE A 42 -9.36 6.51 -12.11
C ILE A 42 -10.19 7.56 -12.86
N GLN A 43 -10.55 8.68 -12.23
CA GLN A 43 -11.41 9.71 -12.82
C GLN A 43 -10.96 11.15 -12.55
N LEU A 44 -11.48 12.08 -13.35
CA LEU A 44 -11.13 13.51 -13.25
C LEU A 44 -11.62 14.21 -11.96
N LYS A 45 -12.66 13.70 -11.30
CA LYS A 45 -13.22 14.25 -10.03
C LYS A 45 -12.90 13.39 -8.79
N GLN A 46 -12.75 12.09 -9.00
CA GLN A 46 -12.29 11.10 -8.02
C GLN A 46 -10.96 10.59 -8.54
N LEU A 47 -9.88 11.01 -7.89
CA LEU A 47 -8.52 10.74 -8.32
C LEU A 47 -8.27 9.24 -8.50
N ILE A 48 -8.57 8.45 -7.47
CA ILE A 48 -8.50 6.99 -7.49
C ILE A 48 -9.63 6.44 -6.63
N ALA A 49 -10.39 5.49 -7.18
CA ALA A 49 -11.27 4.59 -6.42
C ALA A 49 -10.62 3.22 -6.36
N PHE A 50 -10.58 2.63 -5.17
CA PHE A 50 -9.98 1.32 -4.96
C PHE A 50 -10.70 0.55 -3.85
N THR A 51 -10.59 -0.77 -3.90
CA THR A 51 -10.92 -1.66 -2.80
C THR A 51 -9.63 -2.09 -2.11
N TYR A 52 -9.70 -2.50 -0.84
CA TYR A 52 -8.49 -2.84 -0.09
C TYR A 52 -8.66 -4.05 0.83
N SER A 53 -7.57 -4.77 1.06
CA SER A 53 -7.43 -5.80 2.09
C SER A 53 -6.24 -5.47 2.99
N SER A 54 -6.34 -5.82 4.27
CA SER A 54 -5.19 -5.78 5.16
C SER A 54 -4.19 -6.88 4.79
N LEU A 55 -2.89 -6.62 4.97
CA LEU A 55 -1.85 -7.64 4.70
C LEU A 55 -2.12 -8.97 5.41
N LYS A 56 -2.65 -8.92 6.64
CA LYS A 56 -2.96 -10.11 7.43
C LYS A 56 -4.02 -10.97 6.75
N ASN A 57 -5.08 -10.35 6.24
CA ASN A 57 -6.22 -11.05 5.67
C ASN A 57 -5.98 -11.49 4.22
N TYR A 58 -5.17 -10.74 3.46
CA TYR A 58 -4.94 -11.02 2.05
C TYR A 58 -4.40 -12.44 1.78
N ASN A 59 -5.11 -13.21 0.97
CA ASN A 59 -4.89 -14.60 0.62
C ASN A 59 -5.35 -14.86 -0.82
N ILE A 60 -5.15 -16.08 -1.34
CA ILE A 60 -5.48 -16.43 -2.73
C ILE A 60 -6.98 -16.29 -3.07
N PHE A 61 -7.88 -16.29 -2.07
CA PHE A 61 -9.31 -16.09 -2.23
C PHE A 61 -9.77 -14.66 -1.95
N SER A 62 -8.85 -13.73 -1.68
CA SER A 62 -9.20 -12.35 -1.28
C SER A 62 -9.96 -11.58 -2.34
N GLU A 63 -9.82 -11.94 -3.63
CA GLU A 63 -10.68 -11.41 -4.69
C GLU A 63 -12.18 -11.63 -4.43
N ILE A 64 -12.54 -12.63 -3.62
CA ILE A 64 -13.92 -12.99 -3.27
C ILE A 64 -14.30 -12.43 -1.88
N THR A 65 -13.35 -12.34 -0.94
CA THR A 65 -13.67 -12.15 0.49
C THR A 65 -13.29 -10.80 1.09
N ASP A 66 -12.35 -10.07 0.46
CA ASP A 66 -11.70 -8.93 1.15
C ASP A 66 -11.93 -7.58 0.46
N PHE A 67 -12.19 -7.57 -0.84
CA PHE A 67 -12.31 -6.34 -1.64
C PHE A 67 -13.75 -5.78 -1.68
N ASP A 68 -14.47 -5.88 -0.58
CA ASP A 68 -15.89 -5.51 -0.51
C ASP A 68 -16.12 -4.03 -0.19
N THR A 69 -15.09 -3.35 0.32
CA THR A 69 -15.17 -1.93 0.71
C THR A 69 -14.48 -1.04 -0.31
N ILE A 70 -15.21 -0.10 -0.90
CA ILE A 70 -14.69 0.88 -1.86
C ILE A 70 -14.26 2.17 -1.12
N TRP A 71 -13.01 2.55 -1.30
CA TRP A 71 -12.45 3.84 -0.90
C TRP A 71 -12.29 4.78 -2.09
N ASN A 72 -12.47 6.08 -1.87
CA ASN A 72 -12.37 7.11 -2.91
C ASN A 72 -11.49 8.28 -2.44
N ASN A 73 -10.37 8.49 -3.14
CA ASN A 73 -9.55 9.69 -2.99
C ASN A 73 -10.09 10.79 -3.93
N SER A 74 -10.72 11.85 -3.40
CA SER A 74 -11.22 12.97 -4.20
C SER A 74 -10.27 14.17 -4.20
N LEU A 75 -10.24 14.92 -5.30
CA LEU A 75 -9.42 16.14 -5.40
C LEU A 75 -9.80 17.22 -4.38
N ASP A 76 -11.02 17.16 -3.83
CA ASP A 76 -11.46 18.07 -2.78
C ASP A 76 -10.72 17.84 -1.46
N LYS A 77 -10.34 16.58 -1.17
CA LYS A 77 -9.70 16.18 0.09
C LYS A 77 -8.19 15.98 -0.03
N TYR A 78 -7.70 15.78 -1.26
CA TYR A 78 -6.33 15.35 -1.50
C TYR A 78 -5.60 16.20 -2.56
N ASP A 79 -4.30 16.36 -2.37
CA ASP A 79 -3.35 16.89 -3.34
C ASP A 79 -2.60 15.74 -4.02
N CYS A 80 -2.32 15.89 -5.31
CA CYS A 80 -1.65 14.87 -6.13
C CYS A 80 -0.21 15.29 -6.41
N PHE A 81 0.73 14.40 -6.12
CA PHE A 81 2.12 14.50 -6.54
C PHE A 81 2.45 13.35 -7.49
N ASP A 82 3.63 13.38 -8.11
CA ASP A 82 4.00 12.39 -9.11
C ASP A 82 3.94 10.95 -8.58
N THR A 83 4.37 10.71 -7.34
CA THR A 83 4.52 9.37 -6.74
C THR A 83 3.63 9.12 -5.54
N TYR A 84 2.89 10.12 -5.06
CA TYR A 84 2.07 9.99 -3.87
C TYR A 84 0.90 10.96 -3.85
N ILE A 85 -0.08 10.65 -3.02
CA ILE A 85 -1.23 11.52 -2.72
C ILE A 85 -1.08 12.02 -1.29
N LYS A 86 -1.40 13.28 -1.03
CA LYS A 86 -1.38 13.87 0.31
C LYS A 86 -2.76 14.36 0.72
N MET A 87 -3.20 14.06 1.92
CA MET A 87 -4.44 14.65 2.46
C MET A 87 -4.22 16.13 2.80
N LYS A 88 -5.06 17.03 2.31
CA LYS A 88 -4.87 18.49 2.43
C LYS A 88 -4.73 18.99 3.87
N ASN A 89 -5.50 18.39 4.78
CA ASN A 89 -5.58 18.80 6.19
C ASN A 89 -4.75 17.90 7.13
N SER A 90 -3.79 17.15 6.59
CA SER A 90 -2.95 16.23 7.37
C SER A 90 -1.53 16.15 6.80
N THR A 91 -0.60 15.62 7.60
CA THR A 91 0.71 15.17 7.10
C THR A 91 0.61 13.82 6.39
N THR A 92 -0.56 13.17 6.38
CA THR A 92 -0.77 11.84 5.81
C THR A 92 -0.48 11.80 4.31
N LYS A 93 0.39 10.87 3.92
CA LYS A 93 0.77 10.57 2.53
C LYS A 93 0.47 9.12 2.19
N TYR A 94 0.08 8.90 0.94
CA TYR A 94 -0.29 7.60 0.38
C TYR A 94 0.62 7.30 -0.79
N TYR A 95 1.45 6.27 -0.66
CA TYR A 95 2.38 5.80 -1.68
C TYR A 95 1.89 4.47 -2.26
N PHE A 96 2.15 4.24 -3.54
CA PHE A 96 1.74 3.02 -4.23
C PHE A 96 2.95 2.27 -4.76
N TYR A 97 2.93 0.94 -4.65
CA TYR A 97 4.02 0.09 -5.10
C TYR A 97 3.49 -1.12 -5.86
N ASN A 98 4.16 -1.47 -6.96
CA ASN A 98 3.97 -2.78 -7.58
C ASN A 98 4.58 -3.86 -6.69
N PHE A 99 3.99 -5.05 -6.72
CA PHE A 99 4.58 -6.22 -6.09
C PHE A 99 4.32 -7.50 -6.87
N ASP A 100 5.11 -8.51 -6.53
CA ASP A 100 5.02 -9.85 -7.05
C ASP A 100 4.21 -10.70 -6.06
N GLU A 101 3.04 -11.17 -6.48
CA GLU A 101 2.12 -11.90 -5.59
C GLU A 101 2.69 -13.24 -5.12
N GLU A 102 3.39 -13.97 -6.00
CA GLU A 102 4.00 -15.25 -5.65
C GLU A 102 5.08 -15.05 -4.59
N TRP A 103 5.94 -14.05 -4.78
CA TRP A 103 6.96 -13.70 -3.80
C TRP A 103 6.33 -13.24 -2.48
N PHE A 104 5.26 -12.44 -2.53
CA PHE A 104 4.54 -12.01 -1.34
C PHE A 104 4.00 -13.21 -0.56
N PHE A 105 3.32 -14.16 -1.21
CA PHE A 105 2.75 -15.32 -0.52
C PHE A 105 3.84 -16.20 0.11
N LYS A 106 4.97 -16.38 -0.57
CA LYS A 106 6.13 -17.12 -0.03
C LYS A 106 6.68 -16.46 1.24
N ASN A 107 6.65 -15.14 1.33
CA ASN A 107 7.28 -14.35 2.39
C ASN A 107 6.30 -13.71 3.38
N LYS A 108 5.00 -13.98 3.25
CA LYS A 108 3.94 -13.30 4.00
C LYS A 108 4.17 -13.33 5.51
N GLU A 109 4.47 -14.50 6.08
CA GLU A 109 4.72 -14.65 7.52
C GLU A 109 5.91 -13.80 7.99
N LYS A 110 6.99 -13.73 7.20
CA LYS A 110 8.13 -12.87 7.51
C LYS A 110 7.73 -11.40 7.51
N ILE A 111 7.00 -10.95 6.49
CA ILE A 111 6.50 -9.56 6.40
C ILE A 111 5.62 -9.22 7.61
N LEU A 112 4.70 -10.12 7.99
CA LEU A 112 3.82 -9.94 9.14
C LEU A 112 4.58 -9.86 10.47
N SER A 113 5.75 -10.51 10.59
CA SER A 113 6.58 -10.43 11.80
C SER A 113 7.17 -9.02 12.08
N TYR A 114 7.22 -8.14 11.06
CA TYR A 114 7.62 -6.74 11.22
C TYR A 114 6.47 -5.83 11.67
N ILE A 115 5.24 -6.34 11.72
CA ILE A 115 4.07 -5.59 12.22
C ILE A 115 4.04 -5.73 13.74
N ILE A 116 4.31 -4.63 14.45
CA ILE A 116 4.35 -4.58 15.92
C ILE A 116 2.92 -4.46 16.48
N SER A 117 2.09 -3.63 15.87
CA SER A 117 0.69 -3.43 16.25
C SER A 117 -0.14 -3.03 15.03
N TYR A 118 -1.45 -2.85 15.21
CA TYR A 118 -2.37 -2.43 14.15
C TYR A 118 -1.93 -1.17 13.37
N TYR A 119 -1.12 -0.31 14.00
CA TYR A 119 -0.69 0.99 13.46
C TYR A 119 0.82 1.14 13.30
N GLN A 120 1.60 0.12 13.66
CA GLN A 120 3.06 0.27 13.74
C GLN A 120 3.79 -0.88 13.08
N ILE A 121 4.69 -0.49 12.20
CA ILE A 121 5.64 -1.36 11.54
C ILE A 121 7.03 -1.03 12.08
N LYS A 122 7.80 -2.06 12.39
CA LYS A 122 9.11 -1.95 13.06
C LYS A 122 10.14 -1.14 12.27
N LYS A 123 10.00 -1.10 10.95
CA LYS A 123 10.95 -0.48 10.01
C LYS A 123 10.19 0.10 8.81
N PRO A 124 10.81 1.02 8.04
CA PRO A 124 10.27 1.48 6.76
C PRO A 124 9.91 0.31 5.83
N PHE A 125 8.82 0.44 5.08
CA PHE A 125 8.28 -0.63 4.24
C PHE A 125 9.32 -1.25 3.29
N LEU A 126 10.07 -0.41 2.56
CA LEU A 126 11.07 -0.90 1.60
C LEU A 126 12.24 -1.65 2.26
N GLU A 127 12.63 -1.27 3.48
CA GLU A 127 13.72 -1.93 4.20
C GLU A 127 13.35 -3.37 4.58
N ILE A 128 12.08 -3.63 4.89
CA ILE A 128 11.60 -4.99 5.19
C ILE A 128 11.83 -5.92 4.01
N PHE A 129 11.50 -5.47 2.80
CA PHE A 129 11.64 -6.30 1.60
C PHE A 129 13.11 -6.48 1.22
N GLN A 130 13.95 -5.46 1.43
CA GLN A 130 15.40 -5.56 1.25
C GLN A 130 16.02 -6.57 2.21
N GLU A 131 15.63 -6.55 3.49
CA GLU A 131 16.12 -7.48 4.51
C GLU A 131 15.76 -8.92 4.16
N ILE A 132 14.50 -9.18 3.81
CA ILE A 132 14.05 -10.52 3.40
C ILE A 132 14.80 -11.01 2.16
N GLU A 133 15.02 -10.15 1.15
CA GLU A 133 15.76 -10.54 -0.05
C GLU A 133 17.25 -10.84 0.24
N MET A 134 17.87 -10.12 1.18
CA MET A 134 19.26 -10.37 1.58
C MET A 134 19.41 -11.69 2.34
N GLU A 135 18.42 -12.10 3.14
CA GLU A 135 18.43 -13.40 3.83
C GLU A 135 18.29 -14.60 2.87
N GLU A 136 17.69 -14.40 1.69
CA GLU A 136 17.48 -15.45 0.69
C GLU A 136 18.69 -15.64 -0.26
N LYS A 137 19.72 -14.78 -0.16
CA LYS A 137 20.97 -14.85 -0.96
C LYS A 137 22.10 -15.54 -0.21
#